data_AF-A0A023D0Z7-F1
#
_entry.id   AF-A0A023D0Z7-F1
#
_cell.length_a   1.000
_cell.length_b   1.000
_cell.length_c   1.000
_cell.angle_alpha   90.00
_cell.angle_beta   90.00
_cell.angle_gamma   90.00
#
_symmetry.space_group_name_H-M   'P 1'
#
loop_
_entity.id
_entity.type
_entity.pdbx_description
1 polymer ?
#
loop_
_entity_poly.entity_id
_entity_poly.type
_entity_poly.pdbx_seq_one_letter_code
_entity_poly.pdbx_strand_id
1 'polypeptide(L)'
;MTYPLLEKIAEKLCYTDLGYQRINKKLKLDYSRNEIESLLQKNILSATRILHKGKNYYIYNYSKNIRVTVNANNYRVITVDRLKL
;
A
#
# COMPACT_ATOMS: atom_id res chain seq x y z
N MET A 1 4.63 -15.82 10.05
CA MET A 1 5.33 -14.75 10.79
C MET A 1 4.72 -13.43 10.38
N THR A 2 3.87 -12.86 11.22
CA THR A 2 3.37 -11.48 11.06
C THR A 2 4.48 -10.52 11.47
N TYR A 3 4.74 -9.52 10.64
CA TYR A 3 5.72 -8.47 10.96
C TYR A 3 5.00 -7.38 11.77
N PRO A 4 5.39 -7.09 13.03
CA PRO A 4 4.74 -6.06 13.85
C PRO A 4 4.67 -4.69 13.16
N LEU A 5 5.64 -4.39 12.29
CA LEU A 5 5.66 -3.17 11.49
C LEU A 5 4.57 -3.13 10.41
N LEU A 6 4.29 -4.25 9.73
CA LEU A 6 3.28 -4.28 8.67
C LEU A 6 1.87 -4.13 9.25
N GLU A 7 1.60 -4.75 10.40
CA GLU A 7 0.35 -4.58 11.15
C GLU A 7 0.14 -3.11 11.53
N LYS A 8 1.17 -2.49 12.14
CA LYS A 8 1.14 -1.07 12.50
C LYS A 8 0.92 -0.15 11.29
N ILE A 9 1.54 -0.45 10.15
CA ILE A 9 1.34 0.34 8.92
C ILE A 9 -0.09 0.17 8.41
N ALA A 10 -0.60 -1.06 8.35
CA ALA A 10 -1.96 -1.35 7.86
C ALA A 10 -3.04 -0.67 8.72
N GLU A 11 -2.87 -0.65 10.04
CA GLU A 11 -3.76 0.01 10.99
C GLU A 11 -3.77 1.53 10.82
N LYS A 12 -2.61 2.14 10.54
CA LYS A 12 -2.45 3.60 10.50
C LYS A 12 -2.57 4.22 9.11
N LEU A 13 -2.89 3.42 8.08
CA LEU A 13 -3.02 3.95 6.71
C LEU A 13 -3.97 5.13 6.67
N CYS A 14 -3.53 6.19 6.00
CA CYS A 14 -4.40 7.31 5.67
C CYS A 14 -4.26 7.70 4.21
N TYR A 15 -5.28 8.41 3.72
CA TYR A 15 -5.48 8.67 2.30
C TYR A 15 -5.83 10.13 2.08
N THR A 16 -5.73 10.55 0.82
CA THR A 16 -6.30 11.81 0.33
C THR A 16 -7.15 11.50 -0.88
N ASP A 17 -8.06 12.39 -1.25
CA ASP A 17 -8.91 12.23 -2.44
C ASP A 17 -8.08 11.97 -3.71
N LEU A 18 -6.99 12.73 -3.89
CA LEU A 18 -6.02 12.53 -4.97
C LEU A 18 -5.28 11.18 -4.87
N GLY A 19 -5.06 10.68 -3.65
CA GLY A 19 -4.47 9.37 -3.39
C GLY A 19 -5.35 8.24 -3.94
N TYR A 20 -6.65 8.25 -3.62
CA TYR A 20 -7.61 7.25 -4.13
C TYR A 20 -7.66 7.24 -5.66
N GLN A 21 -7.79 8.41 -6.28
CA GLN A 21 -7.81 8.53 -7.74
C GLN A 21 -6.53 7.98 -8.39
N ARG A 22 -5.37 8.28 -7.80
CA ARG A 22 -4.08 7.78 -8.28
C ARG A 22 -3.98 6.26 -8.18
N ILE A 23 -4.49 5.66 -7.10
CA ILE A 23 -4.47 4.20 -6.90
C ILE A 23 -5.28 3.50 -7.99
N ASN A 24 -6.52 3.93 -8.23
CA ASN A 24 -7.36 3.39 -9.30
C ASN A 24 -6.68 3.50 -10.67
N LYS A 25 -6.15 4.69 -10.99
CA LYS A 25 -5.41 4.90 -12.25
C LYS A 25 -4.21 3.98 -12.41
N LYS A 26 -3.40 3.81 -11.36
CA LYS A 26 -2.20 2.97 -11.38
C LYS A 26 -2.52 1.48 -11.48
N LEU A 27 -3.59 1.05 -10.85
CA LEU A 27 -4.03 -0.34 -10.88
C LEU A 27 -4.95 -0.65 -12.08
N LYS A 28 -5.42 0.36 -12.83
CA LYS A 28 -6.46 0.22 -13.87
C LYS A 28 -7.73 -0.42 -13.31
N LEU A 29 -8.19 0.11 -12.18
CA LEU A 29 -9.41 -0.32 -11.47
C LEU A 29 -10.35 0.88 -11.32
N ASP A 30 -11.61 0.61 -10.97
CA ASP A 30 -12.61 1.61 -10.61
C ASP A 30 -13.24 1.26 -9.26
N TYR A 31 -12.40 1.21 -8.22
CA TYR A 31 -12.82 0.85 -6.88
C TYR A 31 -13.27 2.07 -6.08
N SER A 32 -14.28 1.87 -5.24
CA SER A 32 -14.65 2.79 -4.17
C SER A 32 -13.52 2.96 -3.14
N ARG A 33 -13.63 3.97 -2.27
CA ARG A 33 -12.65 4.20 -1.19
C ARG A 33 -12.52 2.98 -0.27
N ASN A 34 -13.64 2.39 0.12
CA ASN A 34 -13.67 1.22 1.02
C ASN A 34 -13.03 -0.03 0.37
N GLU A 35 -13.23 -0.22 -0.93
CA GLU A 35 -12.60 -1.31 -1.68
C GLU A 35 -11.08 -1.11 -1.78
N ILE A 36 -10.62 0.12 -2.01
CA ILE A 36 -9.19 0.46 -2.00
C ILE A 36 -8.58 0.18 -0.62
N GLU A 37 -9.22 0.64 0.45
CA GLU A 37 -8.74 0.44 1.82
C GLU A 37 -8.63 -1.04 2.16
N SER A 38 -9.68 -1.80 1.86
CA SER A 38 -9.71 -3.26 2.07
C SER A 38 -8.64 -3.98 1.25
N LEU A 39 -8.44 -3.56 0.00
CA LEU A 39 -7.39 -4.10 -0.88
C LEU A 39 -6.00 -3.85 -0.28
N LEU A 40 -5.70 -2.62 0.13
CA LEU A 40 -4.38 -2.26 0.62
C LEU A 40 -4.08 -2.86 1.99
N GLN A 41 -5.04 -2.90 2.91
CA GLN A 41 -4.86 -3.60 4.19
C GLN A 41 -4.49 -5.06 3.97
N LYS A 42 -5.26 -5.79 3.15
CA LYS A 42 -4.96 -7.19 2.81
C LYS A 42 -3.59 -7.33 2.13
N ASN A 43 -3.24 -6.41 1.23
CA ASN A 43 -1.98 -6.44 0.52
C ASN A 43 -0.77 -6.24 1.44
N ILE A 44 -0.86 -5.29 2.38
CA ILE A 44 0.21 -5.00 3.33
C ILE A 44 0.37 -6.13 4.35
N LEU A 45 -0.74 -6.66 4.89
CA LEU A 45 -0.69 -7.73 5.89
C LEU A 45 -0.13 -9.06 5.32
N SER A 46 -0.31 -9.29 4.02
CA SER A 46 0.25 -10.45 3.31
C SER A 46 1.52 -10.14 2.50
N ALA A 47 2.14 -8.97 2.74
CA ALA A 47 3.35 -8.59 2.03
C ALA A 47 4.53 -9.49 2.40
N THR A 48 5.39 -9.74 1.43
CA THR A 48 6.55 -10.64 1.55
C THR A 48 7.85 -9.90 1.78
N ARG A 49 7.88 -8.59 1.53
CA ARG A 49 9.05 -7.75 1.72
C ARG A 49 8.66 -6.32 2.01
N ILE A 50 9.40 -5.68 2.90
CA ILE A 50 9.35 -4.23 3.13
C ILE A 50 10.75 -3.65 3.05
N LEU A 51 10.88 -2.48 2.44
CA LEU A 51 12.10 -1.68 2.42
C LEU A 51 11.80 -0.29 2.95
N HIS A 52 12.63 0.22 3.85
CA HIS A 52 12.59 1.61 4.27
C HIS A 52 13.67 2.39 3.51
N LYS A 53 13.29 3.42 2.74
CA LYS A 53 14.24 4.30 2.04
C LYS A 53 13.81 5.75 2.20
N GLY A 54 14.66 6.55 2.84
CA GLY A 54 14.39 7.95 3.10
C GLY A 54 13.08 8.13 3.87
N LYS A 55 12.11 8.83 3.28
CA LYS A 55 10.82 9.15 3.90
C LYS A 55 9.72 8.10 3.65
N ASN A 56 10.03 6.97 3.00
CA ASN A 56 9.02 6.04 2.52
C ASN A 56 9.31 4.58 2.85
N TYR A 57 8.25 3.85 3.21
CA TYR A 57 8.19 2.40 3.15
C TYR A 57 7.75 1.96 1.76
N TYR A 58 8.44 0.97 1.21
CA TYR A 58 8.10 0.27 -0.02
C TYR A 58 7.75 -1.16 0.35
N ILE A 59 6.46 -1.48 0.29
CA ILE A 59 5.89 -2.75 0.74
C ILE A 59 5.53 -3.56 -0.50
N TYR A 60 6.19 -4.70 -0.67
CA TYR A 60 6.08 -5.57 -1.83
C TYR A 60 5.26 -6.79 -1.47
N ASN A 61 4.22 -7.02 -2.25
CA ASN A 61 3.44 -8.24 -2.23
C ASN A 61 3.57 -8.90 -3.61
N TYR A 62 4.58 -9.76 -3.75
CA TYR A 62 4.87 -10.43 -5.01
C TYR A 62 3.76 -11.40 -5.44
N SER A 63 3.06 -12.06 -4.51
CA SER A 63 1.94 -12.97 -4.87
C SER A 63 0.75 -12.24 -5.47
N LYS A 64 0.60 -10.93 -5.16
CA LYS A 64 -0.44 -10.06 -5.73
C LYS A 64 0.10 -9.11 -6.81
N ASN A 65 1.38 -9.18 -7.16
CA ASN A 65 2.04 -8.27 -8.10
C ASN A 65 1.79 -6.79 -7.79
N ILE A 66 1.82 -6.41 -6.52
CA ILE A 66 1.54 -5.04 -6.06
C ILE A 66 2.67 -4.56 -5.16
N ARG A 67 3.04 -3.29 -5.32
CA ARG A 67 3.85 -2.54 -4.37
C ARG A 67 3.07 -1.34 -3.84
N VAL A 68 2.97 -1.22 -2.53
CA VAL A 68 2.42 -0.05 -1.85
C VAL A 68 3.55 0.82 -1.34
N THR A 69 3.53 2.11 -1.67
CA THR A 69 4.48 3.09 -1.13
C THR A 69 3.76 3.95 -0.09
N VAL A 70 4.27 3.94 1.13
CA VAL A 70 3.67 4.61 2.29
C VAL A 70 4.67 5.57 2.90
N ASN A 71 4.25 6.77 3.26
CA ASN A 71 5.12 7.70 3.99
C ASN A 71 5.43 7.16 5.40
N ALA A 72 6.70 7.20 5.80
CA ALA A 72 7.14 6.60 7.06
C ALA A 72 6.75 7.41 8.31
N ASN A 73 6.47 8.71 8.15
CA ASN A 73 6.12 9.59 9.27
C ASN A 73 4.63 9.55 9.60
N ASN A 74 3.77 9.64 8.58
CA ASN A 74 2.32 9.78 8.76
C ASN A 74 1.48 8.65 8.16
N TYR A 75 2.12 7.59 7.65
CA TYR A 75 1.43 6.42 7.08
C TYR A 75 0.49 6.74 5.91
N ARG A 76 0.65 7.90 5.27
CA ARG A 76 -0.12 8.27 4.08
C ARG A 76 0.30 7.39 2.90
N VAL A 77 -0.68 6.81 2.21
CA VAL A 77 -0.43 6.11 0.95
C VAL A 77 -0.02 7.12 -0.12
N ILE A 78 1.20 6.98 -0.64
CA ILE A 78 1.76 7.89 -1.65
C ILE A 78 1.39 7.42 -3.06
N THR A 79 1.57 6.13 -3.31
CA THR A 79 1.22 5.49 -4.57
C THR A 79 1.18 3.98 -4.42
N VAL A 80 0.58 3.32 -5.41
CA VAL A 80 0.57 1.88 -5.58
C VAL A 80 1.00 1.60 -7.01
N ASP A 81 1.80 0.56 -7.22
CA ASP A 81 2.23 0.15 -8.55
C ASP A 81 2.00 -1.35 -8.72
N ARG A 82 1.62 -1.75 -9.94
CA ARG A 82 1.73 -3.15 -10.35
C ARG A 82 3.21 -3.48 -10.52
N LEU A 83 3.67 -4.55 -9.90
CA LEU A 83 4.99 -5.11 -10.16
C LEU A 83 4.94 -5.76 -11.54
N LYS A 84 5.80 -5.29 -12.45
CA LYS A 84 6.10 -6.06 -13.65
C LYS A 84 7.02 -7.19 -13.19
N LEU A 85 6.51 -8.42 -13.23
CA LEU A 85 7.38 -9.59 -13.27
C LEU A 85 8.09 -9.61 -14.61
#